data_AF-A0A9E3GV31-F1
#
_entry.id   AF-A0A9E3GV31-F1
#
_cell.length_a   1.000
_cell.length_b   1.000
_cell.length_c   1.000
_cell.angle_alpha   90.00
_cell.angle_beta   90.00
_cell.angle_gamma   90.00
#
_symmetry.space_group_name_H-M   'P 1'
#
loop_
_entity.id
_entity.type
_entity.pdbx_description
1 polymer ?
#
loop_
_entity_poly.entity_id
_entity_poly.type
_entity_poly.pdbx_seq_one_letter_code
_entity_poly.pdbx_strand_id
1 'polypeptide(L)' 'MIGVPQATLQQWLTQAQGAYQALMTGAMAQTVTYANGSGNRSVTYSKAQGSALYAHIRQLQTALGNTRPRRAARVQF' A
#
# COMPACT_ATOMS: atom_id res chain seq x y z
N MET A 1 12.02 3.53 1.49
CA MET A 1 11.55 2.95 0.22
C MET A 1 12.06 3.85 -0.90
N ILE A 2 13.24 3.57 -1.44
CA ILE A 2 13.90 4.40 -2.47
C ILE A 2 13.99 3.49 -3.70
N GLY A 3 13.20 3.77 -4.74
CA GLY A 3 13.26 3.03 -6.01
C GLY A 3 11.93 2.49 -6.58
N VAL A 4 10.80 2.54 -5.86
CA VAL A 4 9.49 2.11 -6.40
C VAL A 4 8.81 3.30 -7.10
N PRO A 5 8.41 3.19 -8.38
CA PRO A 5 7.69 4.24 -9.08
C PRO A 5 6.34 4.55 -8.43
N GLN A 6 5.92 5.82 -8.45
CA GLN A 6 4.64 6.25 -7.89
C GLN A 6 3.44 5.53 -8.54
N ALA A 7 3.49 5.28 -9.85
CA ALA A 7 2.48 4.53 -10.57
C ALA A 7 2.36 3.08 -10.06
N THR A 8 3.49 2.45 -9.73
CA THR A 8 3.54 1.11 -9.16
C THR A 8 2.92 1.09 -7.77
N LEU A 9 3.22 2.08 -6.94
CA LEU A 9 2.60 2.22 -5.61
C LEU A 9 1.07 2.41 -5.70
N GLN A 10 0.58 3.18 -6.69
CA GLN A 10 -0.87 3.34 -6.93
C GLN A 10 -1.51 2.01 -7.35
N GLN A 11 -0.87 1.25 -8.23
CA GLN A 11 -1.32 -0.08 -8.61
C GLN A 11 -1.44 -1.03 -7.41
N TRP A 12 -0.42 -1.05 -6.54
CA TRP A 12 -0.44 -1.88 -5.34
C TRP A 12 -1.54 -1.46 -4.37
N LEU A 13 -1.82 -0.16 -4.26
CA LEU A 13 -2.90 0.36 -3.44
C LEU A 13 -4.27 -0.11 -3.96
N THR A 14 -4.53 -0.01 -5.26
CA THR A 14 -5.78 -0.49 -5.86
C THR A 14 -5.96 -2.00 -5.66
N GLN A 15 -4.90 -2.78 -5.85
CA GLN A 15 -4.97 -4.22 -5.62
C GLN A 15 -5.18 -4.57 -4.14
N ALA A 16 -4.50 -3.89 -3.22
CA ALA A 16 -4.66 -4.12 -1.79
C ALA A 16 -6.06 -3.73 -1.29
N GLN A 17 -6.65 -2.65 -1.83
CA GLN A 17 -8.03 -2.26 -1.54
C GLN A 17 -9.04 -3.31 -2.02
N GLY A 18 -8.86 -3.85 -3.24
CA GLY A 18 -9.70 -4.93 -3.75
C GLY A 18 -9.60 -6.21 -2.94
N ALA A 19 -8.37 -6.60 -2.55
CA ALA A 19 -8.14 -7.75 -1.67
C ALA A 19 -8.77 -7.56 -0.30
N TYR A 20 -8.70 -6.36 0.27
CA TYR A 20 -9.34 -6.03 1.54
C TYR A 20 -10.86 -6.15 1.46
N GLN A 21 -11.47 -5.64 0.39
CA GLN A 21 -12.90 -5.79 0.15
C GLN A 21 -13.29 -7.27 0.04
N ALA A 22 -12.54 -8.06 -0.73
CA ALA A 22 -12.79 -9.49 -0.89
C ALA A 22 -12.68 -10.26 0.44
N LEU A 23 -11.68 -9.94 1.27
CA LEU A 23 -11.53 -10.53 2.60
C LEU A 23 -12.66 -10.13 3.56
N MET A 24 -13.16 -8.90 3.46
CA MET A 24 -14.32 -8.43 4.23
C MET A 24 -15.62 -9.10 3.77
N THR A 25 -15.80 -9.34 2.46
CA THR A 25 -17.02 -9.96 1.91
C THR A 25 -17.09 -11.48 2.09
N GLY A 26 -15.99 -12.14 2.48
CA GLY A 26 -16.00 -13.56 2.86
C GLY A 26 -14.88 -14.41 2.27
N ALA A 27 -13.96 -13.85 1.47
CA ALA A 27 -12.80 -14.60 1.00
C ALA A 27 -11.89 -15.01 2.17
N MET A 28 -11.34 -16.21 2.11
CA MET A 28 -10.44 -16.72 3.15
C MET A 28 -9.01 -16.19 3.01
N ALA A 29 -8.54 -16.03 1.76
CA ALA A 29 -7.23 -15.48 1.44
C ALA A 29 -7.22 -14.80 0.07
N GLN A 30 -6.39 -13.78 -0.09
CA GLN A 30 -6.08 -13.14 -1.38
C GLN A 30 -4.58 -12.98 -1.56
N THR A 31 -4.10 -13.32 -2.76
CA THR A 31 -2.69 -13.18 -3.12
C THR A 31 -2.53 -11.93 -3.96
N VAL A 32 -1.71 -11.01 -3.49
CA VAL A 32 -1.41 -9.78 -4.21
C VAL A 32 0.03 -9.81 -4.68
N THR A 33 0.23 -9.60 -5.98
CA THR A 33 1.53 -9.68 -6.64
C THR A 33 2.00 -8.27 -7.02
N TYR A 34 3.15 -7.89 -6.49
CA TYR A 34 3.71 -6.54 -6.57
C TYR A 34 5.07 -6.55 -7.27
N ALA A 35 5.23 -5.82 -8.37
CA ALA A 35 6.51 -5.69 -9.08
C ALA A 35 7.36 -4.55 -8.50
N ASN A 36 8.42 -4.83 -7.73
CA ASN A 36 9.22 -3.81 -7.03
C ASN A 36 10.49 -3.37 -7.78
N GLY A 37 10.48 -3.31 -9.12
CA GLY A 37 11.66 -2.90 -9.91
C GLY A 37 12.84 -3.89 -9.89
N SER A 38 12.96 -4.76 -8.88
CA SER A 38 13.96 -5.84 -8.77
C SER A 38 13.35 -7.24 -8.89
N GLY A 39 12.03 -7.37 -8.74
CA GLY A 39 11.32 -8.63 -8.88
C GLY A 39 9.85 -8.55 -8.48
N ASN A 40 9.09 -9.58 -8.82
CA ASN A 40 7.69 -9.71 -8.42
C ASN A 40 7.64 -10.35 -7.03
N ARG A 41 7.14 -9.62 -6.03
CA ARG A 41 6.81 -10.17 -4.71
C ARG A 41 5.32 -10.49 -4.64
N SER A 42 5.00 -11.74 -4.39
CA SER A 42 3.63 -12.16 -4.06
C SER A 42 3.48 -12.22 -2.54
N VAL A 43 2.48 -11.53 -2.01
CA VAL A 43 2.10 -11.61 -0.59
C VAL A 43 0.67 -12.12 -0.53
N THR A 44 0.48 -13.25 0.16
CA THR A 44 -0.83 -13.82 0.43
C THR A 44 -1.33 -13.28 1.76
N TYR A 45 -2.46 -12.58 1.74
CA TYR A 45 -3.15 -12.08 2.92
C TYR A 45 -4.34 -12.96 3.24
N SER A 46 -4.41 -13.47 4.47
CA SER A 46 -5.59 -14.16 4.97
C SER A 46 -6.49 -13.25 5.80
N LYS A 47 -7.72 -13.67 6.08
CA LYS A 47 -8.67 -12.91 6.92
C LYS A 47 -8.09 -12.59 8.31
N ALA A 48 -7.27 -13.49 8.86
CA ALA A 48 -6.54 -13.30 10.12
C ALA A 48 -5.51 -12.16 10.06
N GLN A 49 -5.02 -11.84 8.86
CA GLN A 49 -4.07 -10.76 8.59
C GLN A 49 -4.77 -9.47 8.12
N GLY A 50 -6.10 -9.36 8.26
CA GLY A 50 -6.85 -8.17 7.84
C GLY A 50 -6.33 -6.86 8.46
N SER A 51 -5.88 -6.90 9.71
CA SER A 51 -5.23 -5.76 10.39
C SER A 51 -3.87 -5.42 9.77
N ALA A 52 -3.07 -6.43 9.41
CA ALA A 52 -1.79 -6.25 8.72
C ALA A 52 -1.97 -5.70 7.31
N LEU A 53 -3.02 -6.14 6.59
CA LEU A 53 -3.38 -5.59 5.27
C LEU A 53 -3.80 -4.12 5.36
N TYR A 54 -4.59 -3.75 6.37
CA TYR A 54 -4.95 -2.35 6.62
C TYR A 54 -3.71 -1.48 6.94
N ALA A 55 -2.80 -1.98 7.77
CA ALA A 55 -1.53 -1.32 8.05
C ALA A 55 -0.67 -1.15 6.79
N HIS A 56 -0.64 -2.15 5.91
CA HIS A 56 0.06 -2.09 4.63
C HIS A 56 -0.54 -1.02 3.70
N ILE A 57 -1.87 -0.94 3.59
CA ILE A 57 -2.56 0.11 2.82
C ILE A 57 -2.17 1.50 3.34
N ARG A 58 -2.15 1.70 4.67
CA ARG A 58 -1.73 2.96 5.28
C ARG A 58 -0.27 3.29 4.98
N GLN A 59 0.62 2.31 5.00
CA GLN A 59 2.03 2.49 4.61
C GLN A 59 2.17 2.88 3.14
N LEU A 60 1.42 2.25 2.23
CA LEU A 60 1.39 2.61 0.81
C LEU A 60 0.89 4.04 0.59
N GLN A 61 -0.17 4.46 1.28
CA GLN A 61 -0.69 5.83 1.24
C GLN A 61 0.34 6.86 1.73
N THR A 62 1.11 6.48 2.76
CA THR A 62 2.18 7.32 3.31
C THR A 62 3.36 7.43 2.33
N ALA A 63 3.75 6.31 1.70
CA ALA A 63 4.81 6.26 0.68
C ALA A 63 4.44 6.99 -0.61
N LEU A 64 3.15 7.00 -0.97
CA LEU A 64 2.61 7.77 -2.11
C LEU A 64 2.60 9.28 -1.87
N GLY A 65 2.94 9.76 -0.67
CA GLY A 65 2.95 11.18 -0.35
C GLY A 65 1.55 11.76 -0.14
N ASN A 66 0.54 10.93 0.12
CA ASN A 66 -0.80 11.44 0.45
C ASN A 66 -0.84 12.08 1.87
N THR A 67 0.25 11.97 2.63
CA THR A 67 0.59 12.94 3.66
C THR A 67 1.34 14.08 2.99
N ARG A 68 0.61 15.14 2.63
CA ARG A 68 1.18 16.43 2.18
C ARG A 68 2.45 16.70 3.00
N PRO A 69 3.62 16.96 2.39
CA PRO A 69 4.74 17.48 3.16
C PRO A 69 4.21 18.74 3.85
N ARG A 70 4.17 18.73 5.19
CA ARG A 70 3.98 19.95 5.97
C ARG A 70 5.09 20.87 5.51
N ARG A 71 4.75 21.80 4.61
CA ARG A 71 5.65 22.89 4.22
C ARG A 71 6.06 23.54 5.53
N ALA A 72 7.30 23.34 5.96
CA ALA A 72 7.87 24.14 7.02
C ALA A 72 7.71 25.58 6.52
N ALA A 73 6.84 26.34 7.17
CA ALA A 73 6.68 27.75 6.89
C ALA A 73 8.07 28.35 7.00
N ARG A 74 8.60 28.89 5.90
CA ARG A 74 9.86 29.64 5.93
C ARG A 74 9.63 30.77 6.92
N VAL A 75 10.28 30.69 8.07
CA VAL A 75 10.46 31.86 8.93
C VAL A 75 11.39 32.79 8.16
N GLN A 76 10.85 33.90 7.68
CA GLN A 76 11.64 35.01 7.15
C GLN A 76 11.95 35.93 8.34
N PHE A 77 13.24 36.09 8.64
CA PHE A 77 13.76 37.14 9.51
C PHE A 77 14.20 38.33 8.65
#